data_AF-A0A7S4DE35-F1
#
_entry.id   AF-A0A7S4DE35-F1
#
_cell.length_a   1.000
_cell.length_b   1.000
_cell.length_c   1.000
_cell.angle_alpha   90.00
_cell.angle_beta   90.00
_cell.angle_gamma   90.00
#
_symmetry.space_group_name_H-M   'P 1'
#
loop_
_entity.id
_entity.type
_entity.pdbx_description
1 polymer ?
#
loop_
_entity_poly.entity_id
_entity_poly.type
_entity_poly.pdbx_seq_one_letter_code
_entity_poly.pdbx_strand_id
1 'polypeptide(L)'
;MGQPAPQRASRPNLSANAEKKETYGSWCAKPCRRRSEDINMVLAEEPADREMLYRRHMKKTIQLMRSRNEYRRQAENYNTEYERSGNEAHLKEARMLMEMAKLTEKAAQNERKRGERNFFFENNEGLPPGVIDLRRLSDWSAVKIAQEQYKLALLDST
;
A
#
# COMPACT_ATOMS: atom_id res chain seq x y z
N MET A 1 10.12 -58.47 46.67
CA MET A 1 10.75 -57.87 45.48
C MET A 1 10.15 -56.48 45.32
N GLY A 2 10.73 -55.43 45.91
CA GLY A 2 11.78 -54.58 45.34
C GLY A 2 11.23 -53.14 45.20
N GLN A 3 11.55 -52.25 46.15
CA GLN A 3 11.42 -50.77 46.04
C GLN A 3 12.43 -50.20 45.01
N PRO A 4 12.38 -48.94 44.50
CA PRO A 4 11.99 -47.68 45.20
C PRO A 4 11.31 -46.56 44.36
N ALA A 5 11.00 -45.43 45.02
CA ALA A 5 10.76 -44.09 44.44
C ALA A 5 12.12 -43.41 44.08
N PRO A 6 12.26 -42.09 43.77
CA PRO A 6 11.41 -41.03 43.20
C PRO A 6 12.10 -40.32 41.97
N GLN A 7 11.60 -39.17 41.51
CA GLN A 7 12.33 -37.97 41.00
C GLN A 7 11.83 -37.33 39.68
N ARG A 8 12.14 -36.03 39.63
CA ARG A 8 11.66 -34.90 38.83
C ARG A 8 12.49 -34.75 37.55
N ALA A 9 11.91 -34.05 36.58
CA ALA A 9 12.56 -33.33 35.47
C ALA A 9 13.24 -34.16 34.37
N SER A 10 12.73 -34.06 33.15
CA SER A 10 13.44 -33.43 32.03
C SER A 10 12.59 -33.52 30.75
N ARG A 11 12.25 -32.37 30.15
CA ARG A 11 11.83 -32.28 28.75
C ARG A 11 12.98 -32.77 27.87
N PRO A 12 12.77 -33.71 26.94
CA PRO A 12 13.72 -33.95 25.86
C PRO A 12 13.26 -33.18 24.61
N ASN A 13 14.10 -32.23 24.22
CA ASN A 13 14.37 -31.73 22.87
C ASN A 13 13.31 -31.94 21.77
N LEU A 14 12.66 -30.83 21.40
CA LEU A 14 12.27 -30.57 20.02
C LEU A 14 13.54 -30.39 19.17
N SER A 15 14.14 -31.51 18.77
CA SER A 15 15.18 -31.52 17.74
C SER A 15 14.89 -32.64 16.75
N ALA A 16 15.04 -32.32 15.47
CA ALA A 16 14.91 -33.19 14.30
C ALA A 16 13.48 -33.38 13.78
N ASN A 17 12.96 -32.34 13.12
CA ASN A 17 12.40 -32.45 11.76
C ASN A 17 11.98 -31.06 11.25
N ALA A 18 12.97 -30.31 10.76
CA ALA A 18 12.74 -29.15 9.90
C ALA A 18 13.82 -29.15 8.81
N GLU A 19 13.94 -30.26 8.08
CA GLU A 19 14.74 -30.32 6.88
C GLU A 19 13.91 -29.85 5.68
N LYS A 20 14.57 -29.04 4.84
CA LYS A 20 14.23 -28.63 3.47
C LYS A 20 13.31 -27.43 3.31
N LYS A 21 13.86 -26.25 3.64
CA LYS A 21 13.76 -25.10 2.73
C LYS A 21 15.07 -25.00 1.93
N GLU A 22 15.12 -25.72 0.81
CA GLU A 22 16.04 -25.41 -0.28
C GLU A 22 15.57 -24.10 -0.92
N THR A 23 15.93 -22.98 -0.30
CA THR A 23 15.86 -21.68 -0.96
C THR A 23 17.12 -21.52 -1.81
N TYR A 24 16.90 -21.57 -3.12
CA TYR A 24 17.73 -21.07 -4.21
C TYR A 24 18.99 -20.29 -3.78
N GLY A 25 20.13 -20.80 -4.23
CA GLY A 25 21.46 -20.28 -3.92
C GLY A 25 21.62 -18.79 -4.16
N SER A 26 21.86 -18.06 -3.08
CA SER A 26 22.44 -16.72 -3.12
C SER A 26 23.96 -16.85 -3.26
N TRP A 27 24.49 -16.52 -4.44
CA TRP A 27 25.93 -16.36 -4.70
C TRP A 27 26.46 -15.03 -4.14
N CYS A 28 26.19 -14.72 -2.88
CA CYS A 28 26.78 -13.56 -2.21
C CYS A 28 27.84 -14.01 -1.21
N ALA A 29 29.05 -13.47 -1.33
CA ALA A 29 30.14 -13.73 -0.40
C ALA A 29 29.74 -13.35 1.05
N LYS A 30 30.42 -13.95 2.04
CA LYS A 30 30.17 -13.79 3.49
C LYS A 30 29.94 -12.35 4.00
N PRO A 31 30.50 -11.26 3.43
CA PRO A 31 30.17 -9.89 3.86
C PRO A 31 28.71 -9.47 3.62
N CYS A 32 28.01 -10.10 2.66
CA CYS A 32 26.62 -9.77 2.36
C CYS A 32 25.63 -10.29 3.41
N ARG A 33 25.95 -11.41 4.09
CA ARG A 33 25.03 -12.03 5.04
C ARG A 33 24.78 -11.16 6.27
N ARG A 34 25.84 -10.53 6.82
CA ARG A 34 25.69 -9.57 7.92
C ARG A 34 24.86 -8.36 7.53
N ARG A 35 25.08 -7.79 6.33
CA ARG A 35 24.23 -6.70 5.83
C ARG A 35 22.79 -7.14 5.58
N SER A 36 22.54 -8.36 5.11
CA SER A 36 21.16 -8.86 4.94
C SER A 36 20.45 -9.13 6.26
N GLU A 37 21.19 -9.53 7.31
CA GLU A 37 20.66 -9.68 8.66
C GLU A 37 20.35 -8.31 9.28
N ASP A 38 21.21 -7.30 9.06
CA ASP A 38 20.94 -5.92 9.46
C ASP A 38 19.78 -5.29 8.67
N ILE A 39 19.66 -5.56 7.37
CA ILE A 39 18.54 -5.10 6.52
C ILE A 39 17.23 -5.79 6.92
N ASN A 40 17.27 -7.07 7.30
CA ASN A 40 16.09 -7.78 7.79
C ASN A 40 15.64 -7.30 9.17
N MET A 41 16.50 -6.64 9.97
CA MET A 41 16.08 -5.96 11.21
C MET A 41 15.45 -4.59 10.96
N VAL A 42 15.65 -3.97 9.80
CA VAL A 42 14.92 -2.74 9.38
C VAL A 42 13.54 -3.10 8.77
N LEU A 43 13.11 -4.36 8.92
CA LEU A 43 11.69 -4.74 8.82
C LEU A 43 10.98 -4.68 10.19
N ALA A 44 11.64 -4.10 11.20
CA ALA A 44 11.03 -3.78 12.47
C ALA A 44 9.88 -2.80 12.24
N GLU A 45 8.66 -3.36 12.27
CA GLU A 45 7.37 -2.72 12.49
C GLU A 45 7.26 -1.34 11.83
N GLU A 46 6.64 -1.28 10.63
CA GLU A 46 6.05 -0.01 10.19
C GLU A 46 5.32 0.57 11.40
N PRO A 47 5.66 1.79 11.87
CA PRO A 47 5.00 2.34 13.03
C PRO A 47 3.52 2.34 12.69
N ALA A 48 2.74 1.59 13.46
CA ALA A 48 1.37 1.20 13.12
C ALA A 48 0.49 2.40 12.72
N ASP A 49 0.87 3.59 13.20
CA ASP A 49 0.30 4.89 12.88
C ASP A 49 0.43 5.30 11.40
N ARG A 50 1.56 5.05 10.74
CA ARG A 50 1.79 5.39 9.32
C ARG A 50 0.94 4.53 8.40
N GLU A 51 0.91 3.21 8.66
CA GLU A 51 0.06 2.30 7.90
C GLU A 51 -1.43 2.61 8.14
N MET A 52 -1.80 3.01 9.36
CA MET A 52 -3.16 3.42 9.70
C MET A 52 -3.59 4.67 8.93
N LEU A 53 -2.73 5.67 8.80
CA LEU A 53 -3.01 6.90 8.02
C LEU A 53 -3.20 6.58 6.54
N TYR A 54 -2.33 5.78 5.93
CA TYR A 54 -2.50 5.32 4.55
C TYR A 54 -3.84 4.60 4.36
N ARG A 55 -4.16 3.65 5.24
CA ARG A 55 -5.44 2.91 5.21
C ARG A 55 -6.65 3.84 5.36
N ARG A 56 -6.55 4.89 6.18
CA ARG A 56 -7.61 5.91 6.33
C ARG A 56 -7.85 6.66 5.04
N HIS A 57 -6.79 7.13 4.37
CA HIS A 57 -6.90 7.79 3.06
C HIS A 57 -7.49 6.85 2.01
N MET A 58 -7.04 5.60 1.94
CA MET A 58 -7.60 4.61 1.01
C MET A 58 -9.07 4.31 1.29
N LYS A 59 -9.48 4.19 2.56
CA LYS A 59 -10.89 4.03 2.94
C LYS A 59 -11.74 5.19 2.44
N LYS A 60 -11.25 6.43 2.58
CA LYS A 60 -11.93 7.63 2.09
C LYS A 60 -12.01 7.66 0.56
N THR A 61 -10.94 7.29 -0.14
CA THR A 61 -10.93 7.12 -1.61
C THR A 61 -12.00 6.13 -2.05
N ILE A 62 -12.11 4.96 -1.39
CA ILE A 62 -13.13 3.95 -1.71
C ILE A 62 -14.54 4.50 -1.48
N GLN A 63 -14.77 5.23 -0.38
CA GLN A 63 -16.07 5.86 -0.12
C GLN A 63 -16.44 6.85 -1.21
N LEU A 64 -15.52 7.72 -1.62
CA LEU A 64 -15.75 8.67 -2.72
C LEU A 64 -16.04 7.95 -4.03
N MET A 65 -15.32 6.87 -4.36
CA MET A 65 -15.60 6.08 -5.56
C MET A 65 -16.98 5.42 -5.52
N ARG A 66 -17.46 4.99 -4.34
CA ARG A 66 -18.84 4.48 -4.18
C ARG A 66 -19.87 5.58 -4.43
N SER A 67 -19.71 6.76 -3.81
CA SER A 67 -20.58 7.91 -4.05
C SER A 67 -20.61 8.33 -5.53
N ARG A 68 -19.45 8.34 -6.18
CA ARG A 68 -19.33 8.61 -7.62
C ARG A 68 -20.13 7.62 -8.46
N ASN A 69 -20.07 6.33 -8.14
CA ASN A 69 -20.82 5.31 -8.88
C ASN A 69 -22.33 5.43 -8.64
N GLU A 70 -22.73 5.79 -7.43
CA GLU A 70 -24.14 6.08 -7.12
C GLU A 70 -24.66 7.26 -7.94
N TYR A 71 -23.92 8.37 -8.01
CA TYR A 71 -24.30 9.50 -8.86
C TYR A 71 -24.44 9.14 -10.34
N ARG A 72 -23.54 8.29 -10.87
CA ARG A 72 -23.65 7.82 -12.26
C ARG A 72 -24.89 6.97 -12.49
N ARG A 73 -25.19 6.05 -11.57
CA ARG A 73 -26.39 5.22 -11.64
C ARG A 73 -27.67 6.09 -11.58
N GLN A 74 -27.71 7.08 -10.70
CA GLN A 74 -28.83 8.00 -10.62
C GLN A 74 -28.98 8.83 -11.90
N ALA A 75 -27.88 9.32 -12.47
CA ALA A 75 -27.90 10.03 -13.74
C ALA A 75 -28.41 9.16 -14.89
N GLU A 76 -28.03 7.89 -14.94
CA GLU A 76 -28.55 6.91 -15.91
C GLU A 76 -30.07 6.73 -15.76
N ASN A 77 -30.57 6.60 -14.54
CA ASN A 77 -32.02 6.52 -14.28
C ASN A 77 -32.75 7.77 -14.78
N TYR A 78 -32.24 8.96 -14.46
CA TYR A 78 -32.83 10.23 -14.92
C TYR A 78 -32.78 10.38 -16.45
N ASN A 79 -31.73 9.89 -17.11
CA ASN A 79 -31.69 9.83 -18.58
C ASN A 79 -32.78 8.90 -19.14
N THR A 80 -32.98 7.72 -18.53
CA THR A 80 -34.07 6.81 -18.91
C THR A 80 -35.45 7.44 -18.69
N GLU A 81 -35.64 8.19 -17.60
CA GLU A 81 -36.89 8.93 -17.34
C GLU A 81 -37.10 10.05 -18.36
N TYR A 82 -36.04 10.74 -18.76
CA TYR A 82 -36.09 11.73 -19.84
C TYR A 82 -36.51 11.09 -21.17
N GLU A 83 -35.91 9.96 -21.56
CA GLU A 83 -36.28 9.24 -22.79
C GLU A 83 -37.75 8.82 -22.80
N ARG A 84 -38.32 8.50 -21.63
CA ARG A 84 -39.73 8.11 -21.50
C ARG A 84 -40.69 9.30 -21.51
N SER A 85 -40.32 10.40 -20.85
CA SER A 85 -41.23 11.51 -20.57
C SER A 85 -41.03 12.73 -21.47
N GLY A 86 -39.84 12.87 -22.08
CA GLY A 86 -39.41 14.07 -22.77
C GLY A 86 -39.19 15.28 -21.86
N ASN A 87 -39.33 15.14 -20.54
CA ASN A 87 -39.26 16.25 -19.61
C ASN A 87 -37.80 16.66 -19.31
N GLU A 88 -37.43 17.86 -19.77
CA GLU A 88 -36.08 18.40 -19.66
C GLU A 88 -35.57 18.54 -18.21
N ALA A 89 -36.46 18.55 -17.21
CA ALA A 89 -36.07 18.54 -15.81
C ALA A 89 -35.21 17.31 -15.45
N HIS A 90 -35.57 16.11 -15.94
CA HIS A 90 -34.79 14.89 -15.70
C HIS A 90 -33.42 14.97 -16.38
N LEU A 91 -33.34 15.54 -17.59
CA LEU A 91 -32.06 15.74 -18.28
C LEU A 91 -31.14 16.72 -17.52
N LYS A 92 -31.71 17.77 -16.93
CA LYS A 92 -30.97 18.71 -16.09
C LYS A 92 -30.43 18.02 -14.83
N GLU A 93 -31.25 17.19 -14.19
CA GLU A 93 -30.87 16.43 -13.00
C GLU A 93 -29.76 15.41 -13.30
N ALA A 94 -29.88 14.68 -14.41
CA ALA A 94 -28.85 13.75 -14.88
C ALA A 94 -27.50 14.44 -15.11
N ARG A 95 -27.51 15.63 -15.74
CA ARG A 95 -26.30 16.43 -15.97
C ARG A 95 -25.66 16.89 -14.66
N MET A 96 -26.46 17.35 -13.70
CA MET A 96 -25.96 17.76 -12.39
C MET A 96 -25.29 16.59 -11.66
N LEU A 97 -25.93 15.42 -11.66
CA LEU A 97 -25.37 14.20 -11.04
C LEU A 97 -24.08 13.75 -11.71
N MET A 98 -23.97 13.88 -13.04
CA MET A 98 -22.71 13.61 -13.76
C MET A 98 -21.60 14.59 -13.39
N GLU A 99 -21.90 15.88 -13.16
CA GLU A 99 -20.92 16.84 -12.64
C GLU A 99 -20.49 16.49 -11.21
N MET A 100 -21.43 16.11 -10.35
CA MET A 100 -21.11 15.63 -8.99
C MET A 100 -20.23 14.37 -9.03
N ALA A 101 -20.47 13.45 -9.97
CA ALA A 101 -19.63 12.28 -10.19
C ALA A 101 -18.19 12.68 -10.57
N LYS A 102 -18.01 13.64 -11.49
CA LYS A 102 -16.68 14.15 -11.89
C LYS A 102 -15.94 14.80 -10.71
N LEU A 103 -16.62 15.65 -9.94
CA LEU A 103 -16.03 16.30 -8.76
C LEU A 103 -15.62 15.27 -7.71
N THR A 104 -16.45 14.26 -7.49
CA THR A 104 -16.19 13.19 -6.54
C THR A 104 -15.02 12.31 -7.00
N GLU A 105 -14.91 12.01 -8.29
CA GLU A 105 -13.79 11.29 -8.88
C GLU A 105 -12.47 12.06 -8.68
N LYS A 106 -12.47 13.36 -8.95
CA LYS A 106 -11.32 14.23 -8.69
C LYS A 106 -10.93 14.27 -7.21
N ALA A 107 -11.91 14.34 -6.31
CA ALA A 107 -11.68 14.28 -4.88
C ALA A 107 -11.05 12.93 -4.46
N ALA A 108 -11.54 11.81 -5.01
CA ALA A 108 -10.99 10.48 -4.75
C ALA A 108 -9.53 10.35 -5.22
N GLN A 109 -9.22 10.86 -6.41
CA GLN A 109 -7.86 10.91 -6.93
C GLN A 109 -6.93 11.75 -6.03
N ASN A 110 -7.42 12.89 -5.53
CA ASN A 110 -6.66 13.74 -4.62
C ASN A 110 -6.40 13.06 -3.27
N GLU A 111 -7.39 12.39 -2.68
CA GLU A 111 -7.23 11.64 -1.43
C GLU A 111 -6.28 10.46 -1.60
N ARG A 112 -6.35 9.75 -2.73
CA ARG A 112 -5.40 8.68 -3.06
C ARG A 112 -3.97 9.21 -3.13
N LYS A 113 -3.73 10.26 -3.92
CA LYS A 113 -2.41 10.91 -4.03
C LYS A 113 -1.91 11.47 -2.70
N ARG A 114 -2.83 11.89 -1.81
CA ARG A 114 -2.47 12.35 -0.47
C ARG A 114 -2.00 11.20 0.41
N GLY A 115 -2.74 10.09 0.42
CA GLY A 115 -2.33 8.87 1.12
C GLY A 115 -0.99 8.33 0.62
N GLU A 116 -0.82 8.24 -0.70
CA GLU A 116 0.43 7.77 -1.32
C GLU A 116 1.63 8.68 -1.00
N ARG A 117 1.45 10.00 -1.05
CA ARG A 117 2.53 10.95 -0.71
C ARG A 117 2.91 10.91 0.75
N ASN A 118 1.93 10.94 1.66
CA ASN A 118 2.21 10.91 3.10
C ASN A 118 2.95 9.62 3.47
N PHE A 119 2.48 8.48 2.96
CA PHE A 119 3.15 7.20 3.15
C PHE A 119 4.57 7.20 2.58
N PHE A 120 4.77 7.75 1.37
CA PHE A 120 6.08 7.86 0.76
C PHE A 120 7.05 8.70 1.59
N PHE A 121 6.69 9.94 1.96
CA PHE A 121 7.58 10.81 2.74
C PHE A 121 7.89 10.20 4.10
N GLU A 122 6.89 9.71 4.81
CA GLU A 122 7.09 9.13 6.15
C GLU A 122 7.94 7.84 6.11
N ASN A 123 7.81 7.00 5.08
CA ASN A 123 8.63 5.78 4.95
C ASN A 123 10.05 6.03 4.40
N ASN A 124 10.26 7.15 3.71
CA ASN A 124 11.59 7.54 3.22
C ASN A 124 12.35 8.43 4.21
N GLU A 125 11.67 9.00 5.20
CA GLU A 125 12.33 9.67 6.33
C GLU A 125 13.17 8.67 7.13
N GLY A 126 14.49 8.92 7.17
CA GLY A 126 15.45 8.11 7.92
C GLY A 126 16.09 6.98 7.11
N LEU A 127 15.75 6.82 5.83
CA LEU A 127 16.48 5.90 4.96
C LEU A 127 17.91 6.40 4.67
N PRO A 128 18.89 5.49 4.47
CA PRO A 128 20.23 5.88 4.07
C PRO A 128 20.23 6.66 2.75
N PRO A 129 21.20 7.57 2.54
CA PRO A 129 21.39 8.24 1.26
C PRO A 129 21.44 7.23 0.10
N GLY A 130 20.68 7.49 -0.96
CA GLY A 130 20.59 6.62 -2.14
C GLY A 130 19.63 5.43 -2.02
N VAL A 131 18.91 5.28 -0.90
CA VAL A 131 17.86 4.27 -0.73
C VAL A 131 16.50 4.96 -0.73
N ILE A 132 15.60 4.50 -1.60
CA ILE A 132 14.24 5.01 -1.70
C ILE A 132 13.25 3.86 -1.72
N ASP A 133 12.29 3.92 -0.81
CA ASP A 133 11.14 3.03 -0.79
C ASP A 133 10.03 3.58 -1.68
N LEU A 134 9.82 2.91 -2.81
CA LEU A 134 8.75 3.21 -3.77
C LEU A 134 7.50 2.34 -3.57
N ARG A 135 7.47 1.48 -2.54
CA ARG A 135 6.33 0.58 -2.30
C ARG A 135 5.05 1.39 -2.08
N ARG A 136 3.94 0.85 -2.59
CA ARG A 136 2.58 1.42 -2.51
C ARG A 136 2.35 2.76 -3.22
N LEU A 137 3.35 3.27 -3.94
CA LEU A 137 3.12 4.27 -4.99
C LEU A 137 2.43 3.61 -6.20
N SER A 138 1.70 4.40 -6.97
CA SER A 138 1.32 3.97 -8.32
C SER A 138 2.57 3.81 -9.20
N ASP A 139 2.54 2.90 -10.18
CA ASP A 139 3.66 2.66 -11.10
C ASP A 139 4.19 3.96 -11.73
N TRP A 140 3.26 4.84 -12.13
CA TRP A 140 3.58 6.14 -12.72
C TRP A 140 4.27 7.08 -11.72
N SER A 141 3.80 7.12 -10.47
CA SER A 141 4.42 7.91 -9.41
C SER A 141 5.82 7.39 -9.06
N ALA A 142 5.97 6.06 -8.98
CA ALA A 142 7.25 5.41 -8.71
C ALA A 142 8.29 5.72 -9.81
N VAL A 143 7.90 5.59 -11.08
CA VAL A 143 8.76 5.91 -12.23
C VAL A 143 9.18 7.38 -12.20
N LYS A 144 8.25 8.31 -11.95
CA LYS A 144 8.57 9.74 -11.93
C LYS A 144 9.57 10.08 -10.83
N ILE A 145 9.38 9.54 -9.63
CA ILE A 145 10.29 9.74 -8.50
C ILE A 145 11.65 9.14 -8.81
N ALA A 146 11.70 7.91 -9.33
CA ALA A 146 12.96 7.27 -9.73
C ALA A 146 13.72 8.08 -10.78
N GLN A 147 13.02 8.66 -11.76
CA GLN A 147 13.63 9.54 -12.77
C GLN A 147 14.19 10.84 -12.18
N GLU A 148 13.49 11.47 -11.24
CA GLU A 148 13.97 12.68 -10.57
C GLU A 148 15.22 12.38 -9.73
N GLN A 149 15.25 11.25 -9.03
CA GLN A 149 16.37 10.82 -8.20
C GLN A 149 17.59 10.45 -9.03
N TYR A 150 17.38 9.79 -10.17
CA TYR A 150 18.43 9.54 -11.14
C TYR A 150 19.04 10.84 -11.69
N LYS A 151 18.20 11.85 -12.00
CA LYS A 151 18.68 13.16 -12.45
C LYS A 151 19.52 13.87 -11.38
N LEU A 152 19.09 13.82 -10.12
CA LEU A 152 19.85 14.40 -9.00
C LEU A 152 21.20 13.70 -8.81
N ALA A 153 21.22 12.37 -8.86
CA ALA A 153 22.46 11.60 -8.77
C ALA A 153 23.46 11.91 -9.91
N LEU A 154 22.95 12.20 -11.12
CA LEU A 154 23.80 12.63 -12.23
C LEU A 154 24.42 14.02 -11.99
N LEU A 155 23.68 14.94 -11.36
CA LEU A 155 24.15 16.29 -11.06
C LEU A 155 25.20 16.32 -9.94
N ASP A 156 25.10 15.43 -8.95
CA ASP A 156 26.09 15.31 -7.87
C ASP A 156 27.42 14.67 -8.33
N SER A 157 27.43 14.08 -9.54
CA SER A 157 28.59 13.37 -10.10
C SER A 157 29.48 14.22 -11.02
N THR A 158 29.16 15.51 -11.19
CA THR A 158 29.88 16.51 -12.01
C THR A 158 30.46 17.62 -11.17
#